data_AF-A0ABD3V1J8-F1
#
_entry.id   AF-A0ABD3V1J8-F1
#
_cell.length_a   1.000
_cell.length_b   1.000
_cell.length_c   1.000
_cell.angle_alpha   90.00
_cell.angle_beta   90.00
_cell.angle_gamma   90.00
#
_symmetry.space_group_name_H-M   'P 1'
#
loop_
_entity.id
_entity.type
_entity.pdbx_description
1 polymer ?
#
loop_
_entity_poly.entity_id
_entity_poly.type
_entity_poly.pdbx_seq_one_letter_code
_entity_poly.pdbx_strand_id
1 'polypeptide(L)'
;MCRYPTFTQPSRHTDGRPHVHLESWHCHQERVWRDLGPDFYPRFITDMRCLNTTCLFGNHFCKSVNVYTKVLMKSEESSCVDVFIPSELRSKWVFQDILVSVYCECSTT
;
A
#
# COMPACT_ATOMS: atom_id res chain seq x y z
N MET A 1 21.83 -14.66 16.75
CA MET A 1 21.92 -13.49 15.84
C MET A 1 21.56 -13.96 14.45
N CYS A 2 20.42 -13.57 13.90
CA CYS A 2 20.00 -14.00 12.57
C CYS A 2 20.40 -12.93 11.54
N ARG A 3 21.18 -13.34 10.53
CA ARG A 3 21.60 -12.50 9.40
C ARG A 3 20.54 -12.56 8.29
N TYR A 4 20.18 -11.41 7.72
CA TYR A 4 19.38 -11.29 6.50
C TYR A 4 20.26 -11.50 5.25
N PRO A 5 19.74 -12.05 4.14
CA PRO A 5 20.43 -12.02 2.86
C PRO A 5 20.32 -10.64 2.20
N THR A 6 21.43 -10.15 1.66
CA THR A 6 21.49 -8.94 0.82
C THR A 6 21.08 -9.27 -0.61
N PHE A 7 19.99 -8.67 -1.09
CA PHE A 7 19.56 -8.81 -2.48
C PHE A 7 20.27 -7.77 -3.34
N THR A 8 21.23 -8.21 -4.16
CA THR A 8 21.92 -7.36 -5.14
C THR A 8 21.07 -7.31 -6.41
N GLN A 9 20.57 -6.13 -6.79
CA GLN A 9 19.89 -5.94 -8.07
C GLN A 9 20.91 -6.00 -9.22
N PRO A 10 20.57 -6.59 -10.39
CA PRO A 10 21.42 -6.49 -11.55
C PRO A 10 21.27 -5.12 -12.20
N SER A 11 22.40 -4.46 -12.41
CA SER A 11 22.54 -3.30 -13.28
C SER A 11 22.25 -3.67 -14.73
N ARG A 12 21.33 -2.93 -15.38
CA ARG A 12 21.25 -2.86 -16.84
C ARG A 12 21.41 -1.41 -17.28
N HIS A 13 22.61 -1.11 -17.78
CA HIS A 13 22.84 -0.01 -18.69
C HIS A 13 22.19 -0.35 -20.04
N THR A 14 21.44 0.60 -20.61
CA THR A 14 21.67 1.26 -21.92
C THR A 14 20.35 1.84 -22.45
N ASP A 15 20.19 3.17 -22.46
CA ASP A 15 20.23 4.00 -23.69
C ASP A 15 19.89 5.45 -23.31
N GLY A 16 20.78 6.37 -23.66
CA GLY A 16 20.73 7.79 -23.30
C GLY A 16 19.82 8.59 -24.22
N ARG A 17 18.53 8.23 -24.32
CA ARG A 17 17.52 9.11 -24.90
C ARG A 17 16.83 9.90 -23.80
N PRO A 18 16.65 11.22 -23.93
CA PRO A 18 15.77 11.92 -23.03
C PRO A 18 14.38 11.31 -23.25
N HIS A 19 13.86 10.62 -22.23
CA HIS A 19 12.44 10.36 -22.17
C HIS A 19 11.78 11.73 -22.26
N VAL A 20 11.20 12.04 -23.41
CA VAL A 20 10.23 13.12 -23.51
C VAL A 20 9.15 12.70 -22.53
N HIS A 21 9.19 13.29 -21.33
CA HIS A 21 8.08 13.28 -20.42
C HIS A 21 6.98 14.05 -21.14
N LEU A 22 6.27 13.35 -22.02
CA LEU A 22 4.94 13.74 -22.43
C LEU A 22 4.16 13.70 -21.12
N GLU A 23 4.05 14.85 -20.48
CA GLU A 23 3.30 15.03 -19.25
C GLU A 23 1.92 14.38 -19.46
N SER A 24 1.72 13.24 -18.82
CA SER A 24 0.60 12.37 -19.14
C SER A 24 -0.71 13.06 -18.76
N TRP A 25 -1.74 12.86 -19.58
CA TRP A 25 -3.08 13.34 -19.22
C TRP A 25 -3.59 12.66 -17.94
N HIS A 26 -3.27 11.37 -17.75
CA HIS A 26 -3.72 10.57 -16.60
C HIS A 26 -2.60 10.32 -15.57
N CYS A 27 -3.00 9.95 -14.35
CA CYS A 27 -2.11 9.38 -13.35
C CYS A 27 -1.84 7.90 -13.64
N HIS A 28 -0.57 7.57 -13.84
CA HIS A 28 -0.07 6.21 -13.88
C HIS A 28 0.06 5.66 -12.45
N GLN A 29 -0.29 4.40 -12.30
CA GLN A 29 -0.28 3.73 -11.01
C GLN A 29 0.11 2.27 -11.16
N GLU A 30 0.64 1.70 -10.10
CA GLU A 30 0.90 0.27 -10.01
C GLU A 30 0.31 -0.32 -8.73
N ARG A 31 -0.04 -1.60 -8.82
CA ARG A 31 -0.50 -2.40 -7.68
C ARG A 31 0.72 -2.95 -6.94
N VAL A 32 0.81 -2.68 -5.65
CA VAL A 32 1.89 -3.19 -4.78
C VAL A 32 1.31 -4.00 -3.64
N TRP A 33 2.07 -5.01 -3.20
CA TRP A 33 1.74 -5.79 -2.01
C TRP A 33 2.51 -5.26 -0.81
N ARG A 34 1.79 -4.91 0.26
CA ARG A 34 2.36 -4.54 1.55
C ARG A 34 2.23 -5.71 2.52
N ASP A 35 3.34 -6.12 3.11
CA ASP A 35 3.38 -7.13 4.17
C ASP A 35 3.13 -6.45 5.52
N LEU A 36 2.02 -6.81 6.17
CA LEU A 36 1.66 -6.32 7.51
C LEU A 36 2.35 -7.13 8.62
N GLY A 37 2.89 -8.30 8.29
CA GLY A 37 3.53 -9.21 9.24
C GLY A 37 2.68 -10.43 9.62
N PRO A 38 3.28 -11.40 10.34
CA PRO A 38 2.67 -12.70 10.63
C PRO A 38 1.51 -12.68 11.63
N ASP A 39 1.27 -11.55 12.27
CA ASP A 39 0.21 -11.37 13.27
C ASP A 39 -1.04 -10.71 12.71
N PHE A 40 -1.06 -10.48 11.40
CA PHE A 40 -2.18 -9.90 10.68
C PHE A 40 -2.85 -10.92 9.78
N TYR A 41 -4.18 -10.82 9.69
CA TYR A 41 -4.98 -11.48 8.67
C TYR A 41 -5.88 -10.46 7.95
N PRO A 42 -5.79 -10.36 6.60
CA PRO A 42 -4.75 -10.96 5.75
C PRO A 42 -3.35 -10.38 6.04
N ARG A 43 -2.29 -11.18 5.91
CA ARG A 43 -0.89 -10.72 6.10
C ARG A 43 -0.46 -9.74 5.01
N PHE A 44 -0.83 -10.02 3.77
CA PHE A 44 -0.49 -9.17 2.63
C PHE A 44 -1.73 -8.41 2.21
N ILE A 45 -1.63 -7.09 2.15
CA ILE A 45 -2.67 -6.22 1.62
C ILE A 45 -2.19 -5.55 0.34
N THR A 46 -3.13 -5.23 -0.53
CA THR A 46 -2.83 -4.50 -1.75
C THR A 46 -2.95 -3.00 -1.52
N ASP A 47 -1.96 -2.25 -2.02
CA ASP A 47 -1.96 -0.80 -2.14
C ASP A 47 -1.75 -0.39 -3.61
N MET A 48 -2.09 0.85 -3.93
CA MET A 48 -1.77 1.51 -5.20
C MET A 48 -0.70 2.57 -4.99
N ARG A 49 0.33 2.55 -5.84
CA ARG A 49 1.41 3.54 -5.86
C ARG A 49 1.33 4.40 -7.12
N CYS A 50 1.27 5.72 -6.96
CA CYS A 50 1.32 6.65 -8.09
C CYS A 50 2.74 6.69 -8.66
N LEU A 51 2.86 6.52 -9.97
CA LEU A 51 4.14 6.45 -10.68
C LEU A 51 4.61 7.82 -11.17
N ASN A 52 3.67 8.72 -11.44
CA ASN A 52 3.90 10.13 -11.76
C ASN A 52 3.30 11.02 -10.66
N THR A 53 3.87 12.21 -10.54
CA THR A 53 3.44 13.23 -9.57
C THR A 53 2.53 14.28 -10.18
N THR A 54 2.58 14.46 -11.50
CA THR A 54 1.76 15.44 -12.23
C THR A 54 0.93 14.77 -13.33
N CYS A 55 -0.21 15.36 -13.63
CA CYS A 55 -1.13 14.96 -14.69
C CYS A 55 -1.66 16.20 -15.41
N LEU A 56 -2.54 16.01 -16.39
CA LEU A 56 -3.11 17.09 -17.20
C LEU A 56 -2.04 18.01 -17.81
N PHE A 57 -1.00 17.41 -18.40
CA PHE A 57 0.14 18.13 -18.94
C PHE A 57 0.82 19.05 -17.92
N GLY A 58 1.16 18.51 -16.74
CA GLY A 58 1.87 19.24 -15.69
C GLY A 58 1.03 20.20 -14.87
N ASN A 59 -0.23 20.44 -15.25
CA ASN A 59 -1.08 21.45 -14.61
C ASN A 59 -1.78 20.97 -13.33
N HIS A 60 -1.80 19.67 -13.07
CA HIS A 60 -2.47 19.04 -11.93
C HIS A 60 -1.55 18.03 -11.26
N PHE A 61 -1.92 17.61 -10.05
CA PHE A 61 -1.14 16.67 -9.25
C PHE A 61 -1.81 15.30 -9.16
N CYS A 62 -0.98 14.27 -9.19
CA CYS A 62 -1.40 12.91 -8.93
C CYS A 62 -1.30 12.59 -7.44
N LYS A 63 -2.40 12.15 -6.84
CA LYS A 63 -2.48 11.81 -5.41
C LYS A 63 -3.09 10.45 -5.19
N SER A 64 -2.62 9.74 -4.17
CA SER A 64 -3.22 8.49 -3.73
C SER A 64 -4.53 8.77 -3.01
N VAL A 65 -5.61 8.15 -3.46
CA VAL A 65 -6.87 8.11 -2.72
C VAL A 65 -6.79 6.99 -1.70
N ASN A 66 -6.97 7.36 -0.44
CA ASN A 66 -6.77 6.48 0.70
C ASN A 66 -8.10 6.17 1.39
N VAL A 67 -8.27 4.92 1.83
CA VAL A 67 -9.40 4.47 2.64
C VAL A 67 -8.93 3.68 3.84
N TYR A 68 -9.67 3.73 4.94
CA TYR A 68 -9.46 2.83 6.06
C TYR A 68 -10.13 1.49 5.77
N THR A 69 -9.40 0.40 5.98
CA THR A 69 -9.91 -0.96 5.88
C THR A 69 -9.57 -1.73 7.13
N LYS A 70 -10.43 -2.69 7.49
CA LYS A 70 -10.28 -3.49 8.70
C LYS A 70 -9.49 -4.76 8.41
N VAL A 71 -8.47 -5.00 9.23
CA VAL A 71 -7.73 -6.28 9.27
C VAL A 71 -7.83 -6.87 10.67
N LEU A 72 -7.66 -8.18 10.77
CA LEU A 72 -7.56 -8.85 12.06
C LEU A 72 -6.11 -8.82 12.51
N MET A 73 -5.86 -8.35 13.74
CA MET A 73 -4.57 -8.39 14.40
C MET A 73 -4.66 -9.36 15.58
N LYS A 74 -3.65 -10.24 15.74
CA LYS A 74 -3.60 -11.10 16.92
C LYS A 74 -3.46 -10.26 18.18
N SER A 75 -4.21 -10.61 19.22
CA SER A 75 -4.09 -10.01 20.56
C SER A 75 -4.05 -11.12 21.61
N GLU A 76 -3.04 -11.07 22.49
CA GLU A 76 -2.92 -11.97 23.64
C GLU A 76 -3.62 -11.40 24.90
N GLU A 77 -3.93 -10.11 24.90
CA GLU A 77 -4.63 -9.41 25.98
C GLU A 77 -5.97 -8.87 25.46
N SER A 78 -7.01 -9.71 25.50
CA SER A 78 -8.37 -9.31 25.09
C SER A 78 -9.04 -8.44 26.16
N SER A 79 -8.50 -7.24 26.42
CA SER A 79 -9.21 -6.23 27.21
C SER A 79 -10.34 -5.57 26.40
N CYS A 80 -10.31 -5.74 25.07
CA CYS A 80 -11.33 -5.26 24.15
C CYS A 80 -11.95 -6.44 23.39
N VAL A 81 -13.23 -6.70 23.65
CA VAL A 81 -14.00 -7.75 22.98
C VAL A 81 -14.74 -7.12 21.81
N ASP A 82 -14.28 -7.38 20.59
CA ASP A 82 -14.98 -6.92 19.38
C ASP A 82 -16.19 -7.83 19.08
N VAL A 83 -17.40 -7.29 19.18
CA VAL A 83 -18.65 -8.05 19.01
C VAL A 83 -18.84 -8.52 17.55
N PHE A 84 -18.20 -7.87 16.58
CA PHE A 84 -18.27 -8.27 15.17
C PHE A 84 -17.41 -9.49 14.85
N ILE A 85 -16.46 -9.84 15.72
CA ILE A 85 -15.69 -11.09 15.61
C ILE A 85 -16.53 -12.25 16.18
N PRO A 86 -16.57 -13.44 15.54
CA PRO A 86 -17.23 -14.62 16.11
C PRO A 86 -16.69 -14.97 17.50
N SER A 87 -17.55 -15.46 18.40
CA SER A 87 -17.22 -15.72 19.82
C SER A 87 -15.95 -16.54 20.03
N GLU A 88 -15.71 -17.50 19.15
CA GLU A 88 -14.60 -18.45 19.20
C GLU A 88 -13.24 -17.78 18.91
N LEU A 89 -13.27 -16.61 18.27
CA LEU A 89 -12.10 -15.87 17.81
C LEU A 89 -11.81 -14.60 18.61
N ARG A 90 -12.78 -14.09 19.38
CA ARG A 90 -12.68 -12.82 20.15
C ARG A 90 -11.54 -12.79 21.16
N SER A 91 -11.13 -13.95 21.68
CA SER A 91 -10.03 -14.04 22.64
C SER A 91 -8.63 -13.93 22.01
N LYS A 92 -8.54 -14.00 20.68
CA LYS A 92 -7.27 -14.06 19.94
C LYS A 92 -7.09 -12.95 18.93
N TRP A 93 -8.18 -12.28 18.54
CA TRP A 93 -8.18 -11.33 17.44
C TRP A 93 -8.93 -10.06 17.80
N VAL A 94 -8.46 -8.95 17.26
CA VAL A 94 -9.11 -7.64 17.28
C VAL A 94 -9.10 -7.05 15.88
N PHE A 95 -10.11 -6.25 15.53
CA PHE A 95 -10.05 -5.46 14.30
C PHE A 95 -9.11 -4.27 14.48
N GLN A 96 -8.22 -4.07 13.53
CA GLN A 96 -7.39 -2.88 13.41
C GLN A 96 -7.68 -2.19 12.08
N ASP A 97 -7.90 -0.88 12.13
CA ASP A 97 -8.03 -0.06 10.93
C ASP A 97 -6.63 0.24 10.37
N ILE A 98 -6.44 -0.06 9.09
CA ILE A 98 -5.23 0.31 8.35
C ILE A 98 -5.59 1.19 7.16
N LEU A 99 -4.76 2.19 6.91
CA LEU A 99 -4.91 3.08 5.77
C LEU A 99 -4.30 2.42 4.53
N VAL A 100 -5.09 2.27 3.47
CA VAL A 100 -4.65 1.73 2.18
C VAL A 100 -4.89 2.73 1.05
N SER A 101 -3.99 2.76 0.08
CA SER A 101 -4.17 3.52 -1.16
C SER A 101 -4.89 2.65 -2.20
N VAL A 102 -6.04 3.08 -2.71
CA VAL A 102 -6.90 2.27 -3.60
C VAL A 102 -6.79 2.65 -5.07
N TYR A 103 -6.45 3.90 -5.38
CA TYR A 103 -6.15 4.38 -6.72
C TYR A 103 -5.43 5.75 -6.66
N CYS A 104 -4.94 6.23 -7.80
CA CYS A 104 -4.41 7.57 -7.96
C CYS A 104 -5.40 8.46 -8.70
N GLU A 105 -5.67 9.63 -8.14
CA GLU A 105 -6.52 10.66 -8.74
C GLU A 105 -5.69 11.85 -9.24
N CYS A 106 -6.19 12.51 -10.28
CA CYS A 106 -5.65 13.76 -10.81
C CYS A 106 -6.46 14.93 -10.23
N SER A 107 -5.82 15.79 -9.41
CA SER A 107 -6.48 16.90 -8.72
C SER A 107 -5.73 18.22 -8.90
N THR A 108 -6.44 19.34 -8.80
CA THR A 108 -5.87 20.70 -8.88
C THR A 108 -5.00 21.07 -7.68
N THR A 109 -5.19 20.38 -6.56
CA THR A 109 -4.66 20.72 -5.25
C THR A 109 -3.96 19.53 -4.66
#